data_AF-A0A6L6F323-F1
#
_entry.id   AF-A0A6L6F323-F1
#
_cell.length_a   1.000
_cell.length_b   1.000
_cell.length_c   1.000
_cell.angle_alpha   90.00
_cell.angle_beta   90.00
_cell.angle_gamma   90.00
#
_symmetry.space_group_name_H-M   'P 1'
#
loop_
_entity.id
_entity.type
_entity.pdbx_description
1 polymer ?
#
loop_
_entity_poly.entity_id
_entity_poly.type
_entity_poly.pdbx_seq_one_letter_code
_entity_poly.pdbx_strand_id
1 'polypeptide(L)'
;MNFSVISTQFWSLALQGLALGLIYALVSLGYTMVYGVLRLINFANSEVFMIGTFATLFIEIHVLGYAASSPSLHGAKLVWTLILVFIGSMIACALLAMLVELVAYRRLRARGANRLASLISAIGVSIALLEGMRIITISRPMTTPRLLDKWSFGEFHGANFRIDTMMAIVVPIVIFFALDRFVTKSRLGKSIRAVSMSEENSKLMGININRVITLTFCIGGLTTGAAAFIYTTVYENTVFNVGFNMGIAAFTAAVLGGIGNLRGAFYGGIALGMLEQFASAILGSQWKAVTVFTVLVVVLLFKPNGLFGEAVQQTRT
;
A
#
# COMPACT_ATOMS: atom_id res chain seq x y z
N MET A 1 -11.21 -16.70 23.95
CA MET A 1 -10.52 -15.40 23.92
C MET A 1 -9.44 -15.42 24.98
N ASN A 2 -8.16 -15.29 24.61
CA ASN A 2 -7.04 -15.36 25.56
C ASN A 2 -6.49 -13.95 25.84
N PHE A 3 -7.05 -13.28 26.84
CA PHE A 3 -6.63 -11.93 27.22
C PHE A 3 -5.26 -11.88 27.91
N SER A 4 -4.77 -13.01 28.45
CA SER A 4 -3.44 -13.14 29.06
C SER A 4 -2.28 -12.92 28.07
N VAL A 5 -2.53 -13.09 26.77
CA VAL A 5 -1.54 -12.87 25.71
C VAL A 5 -1.21 -11.38 25.59
N ILE A 6 -2.17 -10.50 25.89
CA ILE A 6 -1.94 -9.04 25.84
C ILE A 6 -0.91 -8.65 26.90
N SER A 7 -1.05 -9.10 28.14
CA SER A 7 -0.13 -8.74 29.22
C SER A 7 1.25 -9.38 29.07
N THR A 8 1.34 -10.57 28.47
CA THR A 8 2.60 -11.32 28.37
C THR A 8 3.39 -11.03 27.11
N GLN A 9 2.72 -10.69 26.00
CA GLN A 9 3.34 -10.47 24.68
C GLN A 9 3.08 -9.07 24.12
N PHE A 10 2.69 -8.11 24.97
CA PHE A 10 2.33 -6.74 24.57
C PHE A 10 3.32 -6.14 23.58
N TRP A 11 4.61 -6.13 23.94
CA TRP A 11 5.66 -5.50 23.14
C TRP A 11 5.87 -6.20 21.80
N SER A 12 5.76 -7.54 21.78
CA SER A 12 5.89 -8.33 20.56
C SER A 12 4.74 -8.02 19.59
N LEU A 13 3.51 -7.99 20.12
CA LEU A 13 2.31 -7.65 19.35
C LEU A 13 2.34 -6.20 18.85
N ALA A 14 2.77 -5.26 19.69
CA ALA A 14 2.91 -3.85 19.30
C ALA A 14 3.91 -3.68 18.17
N LEU A 15 5.06 -4.36 18.25
CA LEU A 15 6.12 -4.28 17.24
C LEU A 15 5.70 -4.93 15.91
N GLN A 16 5.06 -6.10 15.94
CA GLN A 16 4.51 -6.75 14.74
C GLN A 16 3.34 -5.95 14.14
N GLY A 17 2.46 -5.40 14.97
CA GLY A 17 1.33 -4.58 14.54
C GLY A 17 1.78 -3.25 13.94
N LEU A 18 2.84 -2.64 14.47
CA LEU A 18 3.47 -1.46 13.89
C LEU A 18 4.06 -1.77 12.51
N ALA A 19 4.81 -2.87 12.37
CA ALA A 19 5.37 -3.28 11.09
C ALA A 19 4.27 -3.55 10.04
N LEU A 20 3.22 -4.29 10.41
CA LEU A 20 2.07 -4.54 9.55
C LEU A 20 1.35 -3.24 9.18
N GLY A 21 1.11 -2.38 10.16
CA GLY A 21 0.43 -1.09 9.97
C GLY A 21 1.19 -0.14 9.07
N LEU A 22 2.53 -0.19 9.08
CA LEU A 22 3.36 0.60 8.17
C LEU A 22 3.35 0.06 6.73
N ILE A 23 3.19 -1.25 6.53
CA ILE A 23 2.92 -1.82 5.20
C ILE A 23 1.55 -1.33 4.71
N TYR A 24 0.50 -1.39 5.55
CA TYR A 24 -0.81 -0.83 5.22
C TYR A 24 -0.73 0.66 4.93
N ALA A 25 0.05 1.42 5.69
CA ALA A 25 0.25 2.84 5.49
C ALA A 25 0.78 3.11 4.08
N LEU A 26 1.83 2.41 3.61
CA LEU A 26 2.37 2.62 2.26
C LEU A 26 1.34 2.36 1.16
N VAL A 27 0.57 1.28 1.25
CA VAL A 27 -0.50 1.00 0.28
C VAL A 27 -1.60 2.07 0.36
N SER A 28 -1.95 2.50 1.57
CA SER A 28 -2.94 3.55 1.84
C SER A 28 -2.52 4.91 1.28
N LEU A 29 -1.23 5.24 1.31
CA LEU A 29 -0.68 6.44 0.68
C LEU A 29 -0.93 6.41 -0.83
N GLY A 30 -0.78 5.25 -1.48
CA GLY A 30 -1.12 5.07 -2.89
C GLY A 30 -2.59 5.35 -3.21
N TYR A 31 -3.51 4.78 -2.42
CA TYR A 31 -4.94 5.08 -2.51
C TYR A 31 -5.25 6.56 -2.33
N THR A 32 -4.64 7.16 -1.31
CA THR A 32 -4.87 8.55 -0.90
C THR A 32 -4.38 9.54 -1.96
N MET A 33 -3.24 9.27 -2.58
CA MET A 33 -2.70 10.11 -3.66
C MET A 33 -3.65 10.14 -4.86
N VAL A 34 -4.08 8.97 -5.34
CA VAL A 34 -4.99 8.88 -6.49
C VAL A 34 -6.35 9.48 -6.18
N TYR A 35 -6.91 9.18 -5.00
CA TYR A 35 -8.17 9.74 -4.56
C TYR A 35 -8.10 11.26 -4.39
N GLY A 36 -7.00 11.80 -3.85
CA GLY A 36 -6.85 13.26 -3.67
C GLY A 36 -7.06 14.02 -4.96
N VAL A 37 -6.57 13.49 -6.08
CA VAL A 37 -6.68 14.13 -7.40
C VAL A 37 -7.97 13.79 -8.14
N LEU A 38 -8.41 12.52 -8.11
CA LEU A 38 -9.58 12.07 -8.88
C LEU A 38 -10.90 12.10 -8.11
N ARG A 39 -10.85 12.19 -6.78
CA ARG A 39 -11.98 11.99 -5.86
C ARG A 39 -12.75 10.69 -6.13
N LEU A 40 -12.02 9.66 -6.56
CA LEU A 40 -12.54 8.33 -6.88
C LEU A 40 -11.64 7.27 -6.28
N ILE A 41 -12.26 6.20 -5.78
CA ILE A 41 -11.55 5.08 -5.18
C ILE A 41 -10.99 4.21 -6.30
N ASN A 42 -9.67 4.04 -6.32
CA ASN A 42 -8.99 3.20 -7.29
C ASN A 42 -8.76 1.79 -6.74
N PHE A 43 -9.76 0.91 -6.91
CA PHE A 43 -9.64 -0.49 -6.46
C PHE A 43 -8.46 -1.23 -7.10
N ALA A 44 -8.05 -0.88 -8.32
CA ALA A 44 -6.92 -1.52 -8.98
C ALA A 44 -5.56 -1.31 -8.24
N ASN A 45 -5.45 -0.34 -7.32
CA ASN A 45 -4.20 -0.13 -6.57
C ASN A 45 -3.82 -1.34 -5.69
N SER A 46 -4.80 -2.09 -5.18
CA SER A 46 -4.53 -3.34 -4.45
C SER A 46 -3.92 -4.41 -5.36
N GLU A 47 -4.33 -4.45 -6.62
CA GLU A 47 -3.79 -5.40 -7.58
C GLU A 47 -2.43 -4.95 -8.10
N VAL A 48 -2.15 -3.65 -8.11
CA VAL A 48 -0.79 -3.15 -8.31
C VAL A 48 0.13 -3.64 -7.18
N PHE A 49 -0.33 -3.68 -5.93
CA PHE A 49 0.41 -4.30 -4.82
C PHE A 49 0.68 -5.79 -5.07
N MET A 50 -0.34 -6.54 -5.47
CA MET A 50 -0.17 -7.96 -5.83
C MET A 50 0.86 -8.13 -6.94
N ILE A 51 0.78 -7.37 -8.03
CA ILE A 51 1.78 -7.47 -9.10
C ILE A 51 3.16 -7.08 -8.58
N GLY A 52 3.27 -6.17 -7.61
CA GLY A 52 4.53 -5.85 -6.94
C GLY A 52 5.14 -7.03 -6.17
N THR A 53 4.33 -7.85 -5.51
CA THR A 53 4.85 -9.03 -4.79
C THR A 53 5.34 -10.09 -5.78
N PHE A 54 4.63 -10.27 -6.90
CA PHE A 54 5.08 -11.15 -7.99
C PHE A 54 6.27 -10.59 -8.77
N ALA A 55 6.37 -9.26 -8.94
CA ALA A 55 7.52 -8.63 -9.58
C ALA A 55 8.77 -8.80 -8.72
N THR A 56 8.64 -8.65 -7.39
CA THR A 56 9.69 -8.95 -6.42
C THR A 56 10.20 -10.39 -6.63
N LEU A 57 9.28 -11.37 -6.57
CA LEU A 57 9.59 -12.78 -6.79
C LEU A 57 10.24 -13.05 -8.17
N PHE A 58 9.71 -12.44 -9.23
CA PHE A 58 10.21 -12.62 -10.59
C PHE A 58 11.63 -12.08 -10.75
N ILE A 59 11.92 -10.92 -10.17
CA ILE A 59 13.27 -10.33 -10.21
C ILE A 59 14.25 -11.20 -9.42
N GLU A 60 13.86 -11.68 -8.23
CA GLU A 60 14.70 -12.54 -7.40
C GLU A 60 15.05 -13.86 -8.12
N ILE A 61 14.06 -14.54 -8.70
CA ILE A 61 14.23 -15.87 -9.30
C ILE A 61 14.79 -15.79 -10.73
N HIS A 62 14.19 -14.99 -11.60
CA HIS A 62 14.50 -15.04 -13.04
C HIS A 62 15.56 -14.03 -13.47
N VAL A 63 15.60 -12.84 -12.87
CA VAL A 63 16.59 -11.82 -13.24
C VAL A 63 17.91 -12.03 -12.51
N LEU A 64 17.84 -12.37 -11.22
CA LEU A 64 19.02 -12.51 -10.37
C LEU A 64 19.43 -13.97 -10.15
N GLY A 65 18.57 -14.94 -10.46
CA GLY A 65 18.90 -16.36 -10.42
C GLY A 65 18.89 -16.99 -9.03
N TYR A 66 18.25 -16.37 -8.04
CA TYR A 66 18.14 -16.95 -6.70
C TYR A 66 16.93 -17.88 -6.64
N ALA A 67 17.17 -19.18 -6.53
CA ALA A 67 16.12 -20.16 -6.32
C ALA A 67 15.61 -20.11 -4.88
N ALA A 68 14.43 -20.66 -4.61
CA ALA A 68 13.87 -20.73 -3.25
C ALA A 68 14.77 -21.51 -2.26
N SER A 69 15.63 -22.40 -2.76
CA SER A 69 16.62 -23.17 -2.00
C SER A 69 18.00 -22.52 -1.91
N SER A 70 18.20 -21.32 -2.48
CA SER A 70 19.49 -20.65 -2.43
C SER A 70 19.85 -20.24 -0.99
N PRO A 71 21.12 -20.36 -0.59
CA PRO A 71 21.56 -19.92 0.72
C PRO A 71 21.38 -18.40 0.86
N SER A 72 21.17 -17.96 2.09
CA SER A 72 21.10 -16.55 2.45
C SER A 72 22.34 -15.78 2.00
N LEU A 73 22.12 -14.58 1.48
CA LEU A 73 23.22 -13.73 1.03
C LEU A 73 23.80 -12.95 2.21
N HIS A 74 25.10 -12.73 2.15
CA HIS A 74 25.84 -11.99 3.17
C HIS A 74 26.66 -10.84 2.56
N GLY A 75 26.98 -9.84 3.37
CA GLY A 75 27.85 -8.71 3.00
C GLY A 75 27.27 -7.77 1.94
N ALA A 76 28.14 -7.15 1.15
CA ALA A 76 27.75 -6.13 0.16
C ALA A 76 26.80 -6.68 -0.93
N LYS A 77 26.93 -7.96 -1.29
CA LYS A 77 26.10 -8.59 -2.32
C LYS A 77 24.62 -8.63 -1.92
N LEU A 78 24.34 -8.90 -0.64
CA LEU A 78 22.98 -8.85 -0.10
C LEU A 78 22.36 -7.46 -0.28
N VAL A 79 23.07 -6.43 0.18
CA VAL A 79 22.57 -5.05 0.16
C VAL A 79 22.27 -4.60 -1.27
N TRP A 80 23.18 -4.85 -2.20
CA TRP A 80 22.97 -4.55 -3.62
C TRP A 80 21.76 -5.29 -4.20
N THR A 81 21.62 -6.58 -3.88
CA THR A 81 20.49 -7.40 -4.33
C THR A 81 19.16 -6.84 -3.81
N LEU A 82 19.06 -6.55 -2.50
CA LEU A 82 17.85 -5.99 -1.90
C LEU A 82 17.50 -4.63 -2.49
N ILE A 83 18.47 -3.75 -2.75
CA ILE A 83 18.24 -2.44 -3.38
C ILE A 83 17.73 -2.62 -4.82
N LEU A 84 18.31 -3.53 -5.60
CA LEU A 84 17.88 -3.79 -6.97
C LEU A 84 16.45 -4.33 -7.03
N VAL A 85 16.12 -5.29 -6.16
CA VAL A 85 14.77 -5.86 -6.10
C VAL A 85 13.77 -4.81 -5.60
N PHE A 86 14.14 -4.02 -4.60
CA PHE A 86 13.30 -2.93 -4.07
C PHE A 86 12.97 -1.89 -5.16
N ILE A 87 13.99 -1.39 -5.86
CA ILE A 87 13.80 -0.43 -6.96
C ILE A 87 13.02 -1.07 -8.10
N GLY A 88 13.33 -2.32 -8.46
CA GLY A 88 12.64 -3.04 -9.53
C GLY A 88 11.15 -3.23 -9.24
N SER A 89 10.79 -3.59 -8.00
CA SER A 89 9.40 -3.70 -7.56
C SER A 89 8.67 -2.35 -7.61
N MET A 90 9.31 -1.27 -7.13
CA MET A 90 8.76 0.08 -7.23
C MET A 90 8.51 0.51 -8.68
N ILE A 91 9.47 0.28 -9.58
CA ILE A 91 9.36 0.63 -11.00
C ILE A 91 8.24 -0.20 -11.67
N ALA A 92 8.19 -1.51 -11.43
CA ALA A 92 7.15 -2.37 -11.98
C ALA A 92 5.75 -1.90 -11.58
N CYS A 93 5.55 -1.58 -10.30
CA CYS A 93 4.28 -1.06 -9.80
C CYS A 93 3.95 0.33 -10.35
N ALA A 94 4.92 1.22 -10.46
CA ALA A 94 4.74 2.56 -11.04
C ALA A 94 4.33 2.48 -12.51
N LEU A 95 5.01 1.63 -13.30
CA LEU A 95 4.68 1.41 -14.70
C LEU A 95 3.28 0.82 -14.85
N LEU A 96 2.93 -0.19 -14.04
CA LEU A 96 1.60 -0.78 -14.07
C LEU A 96 0.53 0.24 -13.67
N ALA A 97 0.74 1.01 -12.60
CA ALA A 97 -0.21 2.04 -12.17
C ALA A 97 -0.42 3.11 -13.27
N MET A 98 0.64 3.55 -13.94
CA MET A 98 0.53 4.44 -15.09
C MET A 98 -0.18 3.78 -16.28
N LEU A 99 0.06 2.49 -16.54
CA LEU A 99 -0.64 1.75 -17.60
C LEU A 99 -2.14 1.67 -17.32
N VAL A 100 -2.52 1.35 -16.07
CA VAL A 100 -3.91 1.35 -15.62
C VAL A 100 -4.53 2.74 -15.79
N GLU A 101 -3.82 3.81 -15.41
CA GLU A 101 -4.27 5.18 -15.63
C GLU A 101 -4.52 5.47 -17.10
N LEU A 102 -3.57 5.13 -17.98
CA LEU A 102 -3.66 5.42 -19.41
C LEU A 102 -4.75 4.61 -20.12
N VAL A 103 -4.88 3.33 -19.80
CA VAL A 103 -5.78 2.40 -20.51
C VAL A 103 -7.20 2.48 -19.96
N ALA A 104 -7.37 2.46 -18.64
CA ALA A 104 -8.69 2.39 -18.01
C ALA A 104 -9.25 3.78 -17.71
N TYR A 105 -8.48 4.64 -17.06
CA TYR A 105 -9.00 5.92 -16.56
C TYR A 105 -8.98 7.03 -17.61
N ARG A 106 -7.84 7.26 -18.25
CA ARG A 106 -7.63 8.39 -19.17
C ARG A 106 -8.51 8.29 -20.40
N ARG A 107 -8.67 7.08 -20.96
CA ARG A 107 -9.56 6.85 -22.12
C ARG A 107 -11.01 7.15 -21.80
N LEU A 108 -11.51 6.71 -20.63
CA LEU A 108 -12.89 6.98 -20.23
C LEU A 108 -13.14 8.46 -19.96
N ARG A 109 -12.21 9.11 -19.26
CA ARG A 109 -12.30 10.57 -18.99
C ARG A 109 -12.22 11.39 -20.27
N ALA A 110 -11.37 11.02 -21.22
CA ALA A 110 -11.27 11.69 -22.52
C ALA A 110 -12.56 11.57 -23.35
N ARG A 111 -13.36 10.52 -23.12
CA ARG A 111 -14.67 10.32 -23.75
C ARG A 111 -15.83 10.98 -22.98
N GLY A 112 -15.53 11.77 -21.94
CA GLY A 112 -16.55 12.44 -21.13
C GLY A 112 -17.38 11.50 -20.26
N ALA A 113 -16.89 10.28 -19.97
CA ALA A 113 -17.62 9.33 -19.14
C ALA A 113 -17.78 9.83 -17.70
N ASN A 114 -18.92 9.51 -17.08
CA ASN A 114 -19.17 9.86 -15.68
C ASN A 114 -18.19 9.14 -14.74
N ARG A 115 -17.98 9.71 -13.55
CA ARG A 115 -17.13 9.19 -12.48
C ARG A 115 -17.42 7.72 -12.12
N LEU A 116 -18.70 7.33 -12.12
CA LEU A 116 -19.12 5.94 -11.88
C LEU A 116 -18.53 4.97 -12.91
N ALA A 117 -18.42 5.36 -14.18
CA ALA A 117 -17.84 4.51 -15.21
C ALA A 117 -16.34 4.26 -14.97
N SER A 118 -15.62 5.26 -14.46
CA SER A 118 -14.21 5.09 -14.07
C SER A 118 -14.06 4.14 -12.88
N LEU A 119 -14.98 4.16 -11.91
CA LEU A 119 -14.99 3.23 -10.78
C LEU A 119 -15.27 1.79 -11.25
N ILE A 120 -16.26 1.58 -12.12
CA ILE A 120 -16.57 0.26 -12.69
C ILE A 120 -15.36 -0.27 -13.47
N SER A 121 -14.68 0.60 -14.24
CA SER A 121 -13.46 0.22 -14.95
C SER A 121 -12.32 -0.17 -14.01
N ALA A 122 -12.16 0.54 -12.88
CA ALA A 122 -11.19 0.18 -11.85
C ALA A 122 -11.42 -1.23 -11.30
N ILE A 123 -12.67 -1.57 -11.01
CA ILE A 123 -13.07 -2.91 -10.55
C ILE A 123 -12.78 -3.94 -11.65
N GLY A 124 -13.13 -3.63 -12.90
CA GLY A 124 -12.84 -4.50 -14.05
C GLY A 124 -11.34 -4.79 -14.22
N VAL A 125 -10.49 -3.77 -14.10
CA VAL A 125 -9.02 -3.93 -14.11
C VAL A 125 -8.55 -4.76 -12.91
N SER A 126 -9.11 -4.52 -11.72
CA SER A 126 -8.80 -5.27 -10.51
C SER A 126 -9.04 -6.77 -10.73
N ILE A 127 -10.24 -7.13 -11.22
CA ILE A 127 -10.60 -8.53 -11.50
C ILE A 127 -9.71 -9.11 -12.61
N ALA A 128 -9.43 -8.34 -13.67
CA ALA A 128 -8.58 -8.80 -14.77
C ALA A 128 -7.14 -9.10 -14.33
N LEU A 129 -6.55 -8.24 -13.49
CA LEU A 129 -5.20 -8.46 -12.95
C LEU A 129 -5.18 -9.66 -12.01
N LEU A 130 -6.16 -9.76 -11.10
CA LEU A 130 -6.28 -10.88 -10.16
C LEU A 130 -6.45 -12.22 -10.88
N GLU A 131 -7.41 -12.32 -11.79
CA GLU A 131 -7.64 -13.56 -12.55
C GLU A 131 -6.50 -13.87 -13.52
N GLY A 132 -5.89 -12.84 -14.12
CA GLY A 132 -4.69 -13.01 -14.93
C GLY A 132 -3.55 -13.66 -14.14
N MET A 133 -3.28 -13.18 -12.93
CA MET A 133 -2.28 -13.80 -12.06
C MET A 133 -2.69 -15.17 -11.55
N ARG A 134 -3.98 -15.40 -11.28
CA ARG A 134 -4.50 -16.71 -10.90
C ARG A 134 -4.24 -17.75 -11.98
N ILE A 135 -4.41 -17.41 -13.26
CA ILE A 135 -4.13 -18.30 -14.39
C ILE A 135 -2.62 -18.56 -14.51
N ILE A 136 -1.80 -17.49 -14.49
CA ILE A 136 -0.33 -17.60 -14.61
C ILE A 136 0.27 -18.48 -13.50
N THR A 137 -0.23 -18.34 -12.27
CA THR A 137 0.26 -19.09 -11.11
C THR A 137 -0.44 -20.42 -10.88
N ILE A 138 -1.46 -20.75 -11.71
CA ILE A 138 -2.31 -21.94 -11.54
C ILE A 138 -2.95 -21.96 -10.14
N SER A 139 -3.30 -20.78 -9.61
CA SER A 139 -3.85 -20.57 -8.25
C SER A 139 -2.94 -21.05 -7.11
N ARG A 140 -1.66 -21.33 -7.36
CA ARG A 140 -0.73 -21.85 -6.34
C ARG A 140 -0.05 -20.71 -5.58
N PRO A 141 0.10 -20.83 -4.25
CA PRO A 141 1.01 -19.97 -3.51
C PRO A 141 2.44 -20.11 -4.02
N MET A 142 3.14 -18.98 -4.12
CA MET A 142 4.53 -18.91 -4.53
C MET A 142 5.37 -18.46 -3.35
N THR A 143 6.38 -19.26 -3.00
CA THR A 143 7.33 -18.94 -1.93
C THR A 143 8.47 -18.13 -2.52
N THR A 144 8.84 -17.03 -1.86
CA THR A 144 10.01 -16.26 -2.27
C THR A 144 11.30 -16.80 -1.66
N PRO A 145 12.43 -16.71 -2.38
CA PRO A 145 13.75 -17.00 -1.82
C PRO A 145 14.02 -16.19 -0.55
N ARG A 146 14.54 -16.85 0.50
CA ARG A 146 15.06 -16.15 1.68
C ARG A 146 16.43 -15.53 1.34
N LEU A 147 16.42 -14.32 0.78
CA LEU A 147 17.65 -13.59 0.49
C LEU A 147 18.32 -13.04 1.76
N LEU A 148 17.51 -12.57 2.71
CA LEU A 148 17.94 -11.95 3.95
C LEU A 148 17.89 -12.96 5.11
N ASP A 149 19.02 -13.22 5.74
CA ASP A 149 19.01 -13.96 7.00
C ASP A 149 18.35 -13.14 8.09
N LYS A 150 17.37 -13.76 8.76
CA LYS A 150 16.49 -13.09 9.71
C LYS A 150 17.07 -13.14 11.12
N TRP A 151 18.26 -12.58 11.27
CA TRP A 151 18.92 -12.45 12.57
C TRP A 151 18.21 -11.40 13.45
N SER A 152 18.36 -11.57 14.76
CA SER A 152 17.77 -10.70 15.77
C SER A 152 18.83 -9.81 16.40
N PHE A 153 18.54 -8.51 16.53
CA PHE A 153 19.34 -7.56 17.30
C PHE A 153 19.24 -7.80 18.82
N GLY A 154 18.27 -8.62 19.24
CA GLY A 154 17.99 -8.91 20.64
C GLY A 154 16.49 -8.98 20.91
N GLU A 155 16.15 -9.45 22.10
CA GLU A 155 14.78 -9.49 22.59
C GLU A 155 14.61 -8.50 23.73
N PHE A 156 13.57 -7.67 23.65
CA PHE A 156 13.18 -6.78 24.74
C PHE A 156 11.77 -7.12 25.18
N HIS A 157 11.63 -7.61 26.42
CA HIS A 157 10.33 -7.96 27.02
C HIS A 157 9.43 -8.83 26.10
N GLY A 158 10.02 -9.84 25.46
CA GLY A 158 9.33 -10.76 24.54
C GLY A 158 9.14 -10.25 23.11
N ALA A 159 9.54 -9.01 22.82
CA ALA A 159 9.59 -8.48 21.45
C ALA A 159 10.95 -8.76 20.82
N ASN A 160 10.95 -9.54 19.74
CA ASN A 160 12.16 -9.86 18.99
C ASN A 160 12.42 -8.78 17.92
N PHE A 161 13.54 -8.09 18.02
CA PHE A 161 13.95 -7.06 17.07
C PHE A 161 14.68 -7.71 15.90
N ARG A 162 13.90 -8.27 14.97
CA ARG A 162 14.41 -8.94 13.77
C ARG A 162 14.68 -7.94 12.65
N ILE A 163 15.73 -8.16 11.86
CA ILE A 163 16.15 -7.23 10.80
C ILE A 163 15.05 -6.90 9.77
N ASP A 164 14.28 -7.89 9.34
CA ASP A 164 13.17 -7.71 8.39
C ASP A 164 12.02 -6.88 8.98
N THR A 165 11.77 -7.03 10.28
CA THR A 165 10.74 -6.28 11.00
C THR A 165 11.18 -4.84 11.21
N MET A 166 12.46 -4.62 11.48
CA MET A 166 13.04 -3.27 11.54
C MET A 166 13.02 -2.60 10.17
N MET A 167 13.30 -3.33 9.08
CA MET A 167 13.15 -2.81 7.72
C MET A 167 11.69 -2.43 7.43
N ALA A 168 10.73 -3.25 7.83
CA ALA A 168 9.30 -2.97 7.69
C ALA A 168 8.81 -1.79 8.53
N ILE A 169 9.61 -1.29 9.47
CA ILE A 169 9.32 -0.07 10.23
C ILE A 169 10.06 1.12 9.62
N VAL A 170 11.37 1.02 9.45
CA VAL A 170 12.22 2.14 9.05
C VAL A 170 11.95 2.56 7.61
N VAL A 171 11.86 1.62 6.67
CA VAL A 171 11.71 1.96 5.24
C VAL A 171 10.39 2.69 4.96
N PRO A 172 9.22 2.23 5.45
CA PRO A 172 7.97 2.97 5.28
C PRO A 172 7.98 4.37 5.86
N ILE A 173 8.58 4.56 7.04
CA ILE A 173 8.71 5.88 7.69
C ILE A 173 9.52 6.81 6.79
N VAL A 174 10.66 6.36 6.28
CA VAL A 174 11.51 7.14 5.37
C VAL A 174 10.75 7.52 4.10
N ILE A 175 10.05 6.57 3.47
CA ILE A 175 9.25 6.82 2.26
C ILE A 175 8.12 7.81 2.54
N PHE A 176 7.43 7.68 3.69
CA PHE A 176 6.38 8.61 4.08
C PHE A 176 6.92 10.04 4.21
N PHE A 177 8.03 10.24 4.95
CA PHE A 177 8.63 11.56 5.09
C PHE A 177 9.12 12.11 3.75
N ALA A 178 9.72 11.27 2.90
CA ALA A 178 10.12 11.66 1.55
C ALA A 178 8.92 12.12 0.71
N LEU A 179 7.80 11.39 0.78
CA LEU A 179 6.58 11.70 0.05
C LEU A 179 5.88 12.96 0.60
N ASP A 180 5.75 13.11 1.92
CA ASP A 180 5.18 14.31 2.55
C ASP A 180 6.01 15.55 2.15
N ARG A 181 7.34 15.45 2.19
CA ARG A 181 8.25 16.52 1.78
C ARG A 181 8.12 16.84 0.28
N PHE A 182 7.97 15.81 -0.56
CA PHE A 182 7.76 15.95 -2.00
C PHE A 182 6.44 16.67 -2.29
N VAL A 183 5.32 16.22 -1.71
CA VAL A 183 3.99 16.79 -1.95
C VAL A 183 3.90 18.23 -1.42
N THR A 184 4.51 18.51 -0.27
CA THR A 184 4.39 19.83 0.38
C THR A 184 5.33 20.88 -0.20
N LYS A 185 6.56 20.53 -0.61
CA LYS A 185 7.57 21.52 -1.00
C LYS A 185 8.04 21.45 -2.45
N SER A 186 7.77 20.37 -3.20
CA SER A 186 8.16 20.30 -4.62
C SER A 186 7.18 21.04 -5.54
N ARG A 187 7.65 21.44 -6.73
CA ARG A 187 6.78 22.07 -7.76
C ARG A 187 5.70 21.11 -8.27
N LEU A 188 6.03 19.83 -8.44
CA LEU A 188 5.08 18.79 -8.85
C LEU A 188 4.08 18.48 -7.73
N GLY A 189 4.51 18.52 -6.47
CA GLY A 189 3.61 18.40 -5.32
C GLY A 189 2.59 19.54 -5.26
N LYS A 190 3.02 20.78 -5.54
CA LYS A 190 2.10 21.93 -5.63
C LYS A 190 1.03 21.74 -6.70
N SER A 191 1.37 21.20 -7.87
CA SER A 191 0.36 20.94 -8.91
C SER A 191 -0.62 19.82 -8.51
N ILE A 192 -0.15 18.75 -7.86
CA ILE A 192 -1.04 17.70 -7.30
C ILE A 192 -2.07 18.31 -6.35
N ARG A 193 -1.62 19.14 -5.40
CA ARG A 193 -2.52 19.79 -4.43
C ARG A 193 -3.47 20.82 -5.07
N ALA A 194 -3.00 21.53 -6.10
CA ALA A 194 -3.85 22.47 -6.83
C ALA A 194 -5.01 21.73 -7.53
N VAL A 195 -4.69 20.61 -8.20
CA VAL A 195 -5.70 19.79 -8.89
C VAL A 195 -6.68 19.15 -7.89
N SER A 196 -6.22 18.72 -6.71
CA SER A 196 -7.12 18.17 -5.68
C SER A 196 -8.13 19.19 -5.14
N MET A 197 -7.78 20.48 -5.13
CA MET A 197 -8.68 21.56 -4.71
C MET A 197 -9.73 21.86 -5.79
N SER A 198 -9.29 22.16 -7.01
CA SER A 198 -10.17 22.37 -8.16
C SER A 198 -9.44 22.03 -9.46
N GLU A 199 -9.93 21.00 -10.16
CA GLU A 199 -9.42 20.60 -11.46
C GLU A 199 -9.66 21.70 -12.52
N GLU A 200 -10.83 22.34 -12.48
CA GLU A 200 -11.22 23.39 -13.42
C GLU A 200 -10.33 24.63 -13.29
N ASN A 201 -10.14 25.14 -12.06
CA ASN A 201 -9.26 26.27 -11.82
C ASN A 201 -7.82 25.92 -12.18
N SER A 202 -7.39 24.68 -11.94
CA SER A 202 -6.05 24.23 -12.32
C SER A 202 -5.83 24.25 -13.83
N LYS A 203 -6.85 23.94 -14.64
CA LYS A 203 -6.79 24.06 -16.11
C LYS A 203 -6.59 25.53 -16.54
N LEU A 204 -7.30 26.46 -15.92
CA LEU A 204 -7.17 27.90 -16.20
C LEU A 204 -5.78 28.45 -15.84
N MET A 205 -5.13 27.86 -14.83
CA MET A 205 -3.75 28.19 -14.42
C MET A 205 -2.68 27.49 -15.28
N GLY A 206 -3.05 26.85 -16.39
CA GLY A 206 -2.13 26.20 -17.32
C GLY A 206 -1.55 24.87 -16.83
N ILE A 207 -2.11 24.27 -15.78
CA ILE A 207 -1.65 22.97 -15.27
C ILE A 207 -2.12 21.85 -16.20
N ASN A 208 -1.19 21.04 -16.68
CA ASN A 208 -1.53 19.84 -17.45
C ASN A 208 -2.07 18.74 -16.53
N ILE A 209 -3.40 18.68 -16.44
CA ILE A 209 -4.17 17.73 -15.60
C ILE A 209 -3.78 16.27 -15.87
N ASN A 210 -3.66 15.87 -17.14
CA ASN A 210 -3.28 14.51 -17.50
C ASN A 210 -1.89 14.16 -16.93
N ARG A 211 -0.92 15.07 -17.06
CA ARG A 211 0.44 14.84 -16.52
C ARG A 211 0.43 14.72 -15.00
N VAL A 212 -0.37 15.54 -14.30
CA VAL A 212 -0.51 15.47 -12.85
C VAL A 212 -1.12 14.13 -12.42
N ILE A 213 -2.15 13.65 -13.12
CA ILE A 213 -2.77 12.36 -12.80
C ILE A 213 -1.83 11.20 -13.08
N THR A 214 -1.20 11.13 -14.25
CA THR A 214 -0.21 10.08 -14.54
C THR A 214 0.92 10.08 -13.50
N LEU A 215 1.42 11.26 -13.09
CA LEU A 215 2.42 11.37 -12.03
C LEU A 215 1.90 10.87 -10.68
N THR A 216 0.64 11.17 -10.35
CA THR A 216 -0.01 10.72 -9.12
C THR A 216 -0.13 9.20 -9.08
N PHE A 217 -0.52 8.56 -10.18
CA PHE A 217 -0.53 7.11 -10.31
C PHE A 217 0.87 6.52 -10.24
N CYS A 218 1.87 7.16 -10.86
CA CYS A 218 3.27 6.75 -10.76
C CYS A 218 3.73 6.72 -9.29
N ILE A 219 3.52 7.80 -8.55
CA ILE A 219 3.89 7.89 -7.12
C ILE A 219 3.11 6.88 -6.27
N GLY A 220 1.81 6.70 -6.55
CA GLY A 220 1.00 5.68 -5.89
C GLY A 220 1.51 4.27 -6.15
N GLY A 221 1.92 3.97 -7.38
CA GLY A 221 2.56 2.71 -7.74
C GLY A 221 3.93 2.54 -7.07
N LEU A 222 4.77 3.58 -7.01
CA LEU A 222 6.07 3.53 -6.33
C LEU A 222 5.91 3.17 -4.84
N THR A 223 5.00 3.84 -4.13
CA THR A 223 4.75 3.56 -2.70
C THR A 223 4.16 2.17 -2.48
N THR A 224 3.24 1.76 -3.35
CA THR A 224 2.62 0.43 -3.29
C THR A 224 3.63 -0.69 -3.60
N GLY A 225 4.55 -0.48 -4.56
CA GLY A 225 5.63 -1.43 -4.87
C GLY A 225 6.66 -1.53 -3.75
N ALA A 226 6.98 -0.42 -3.08
CA ALA A 226 7.80 -0.46 -1.88
C ALA A 226 7.14 -1.30 -0.76
N ALA A 227 5.83 -1.15 -0.56
CA ALA A 227 5.07 -1.98 0.37
C ALA A 227 5.12 -3.46 -0.02
N ALA A 228 4.98 -3.76 -1.32
CA ALA A 228 4.97 -5.12 -1.84
C ALA A 228 6.32 -5.82 -1.65
N PHE A 229 7.43 -5.12 -1.89
CA PHE A 229 8.78 -5.62 -1.57
C PHE A 229 8.90 -5.95 -0.08
N ILE A 230 8.58 -4.99 0.81
CA ILE A 230 8.69 -5.18 2.26
C ILE A 230 7.84 -6.36 2.73
N TYR A 231 6.59 -6.43 2.26
CA TYR A 231 5.70 -7.54 2.56
C TYR A 231 6.33 -8.88 2.15
N THR A 232 6.86 -8.95 0.94
CA THR A 232 7.44 -10.18 0.40
C THR A 232 8.71 -10.59 1.14
N THR A 233 9.55 -9.64 1.56
CA THR A 233 10.74 -9.89 2.39
C THR A 233 10.37 -10.39 3.79
N VAL A 234 9.29 -9.87 4.40
CA VAL A 234 8.86 -10.26 5.75
C VAL A 234 8.16 -11.61 5.75
N TYR A 235 7.19 -11.82 4.86
CA TYR A 235 6.31 -12.99 4.88
C TYR A 235 6.78 -14.15 4.00
N GLU A 236 7.75 -13.92 3.10
CA GLU A 236 8.38 -14.96 2.25
C GLU A 236 7.38 -15.76 1.38
N ASN A 237 6.19 -15.22 1.16
CA ASN A 237 5.11 -15.88 0.43
C ASN A 237 4.21 -14.86 -0.26
N THR A 238 3.74 -15.21 -1.46
CA THR A 238 2.72 -14.46 -2.18
C THR A 238 1.68 -15.39 -2.81
N VAL A 239 0.46 -14.90 -2.89
CA VAL A 239 -0.70 -15.58 -3.48
C VAL A 239 -1.44 -14.61 -4.40
N PHE A 240 -2.16 -15.14 -5.39
CA PHE A 240 -2.86 -14.33 -6.39
C PHE A 240 -3.98 -13.44 -5.81
N ASN A 241 -4.44 -13.66 -4.57
CA ASN A 241 -5.46 -12.83 -3.94
C ASN A 241 -4.89 -11.94 -2.82
N VAL A 242 -3.56 -11.85 -2.70
CA VAL A 242 -2.91 -11.00 -1.67
C VAL A 242 -3.30 -9.54 -1.84
N GLY A 243 -3.48 -9.09 -3.09
CA GLY A 243 -3.94 -7.75 -3.45
C GLY A 243 -5.26 -7.44 -2.77
N PHE A 244 -6.32 -8.19 -3.07
CA PHE A 244 -7.65 -8.00 -2.49
C PHE A 244 -7.64 -7.90 -0.95
N ASN A 245 -6.98 -8.84 -0.26
CA ASN A 245 -6.93 -8.86 1.20
C ASN A 245 -6.21 -7.61 1.76
N MET A 246 -5.07 -7.25 1.17
CA MET A 246 -4.32 -6.05 1.54
C MET A 246 -5.06 -4.77 1.16
N GLY A 247 -5.82 -4.79 0.06
CA GLY A 247 -6.61 -3.70 -0.46
C GLY A 247 -7.71 -3.26 0.50
N ILE A 248 -8.43 -4.22 1.09
CA ILE A 248 -9.45 -3.93 2.10
C ILE A 248 -8.82 -3.27 3.33
N ALA A 249 -7.71 -3.81 3.82
CA ALA A 249 -7.01 -3.24 4.97
C ALA A 249 -6.46 -1.84 4.68
N ALA A 250 -5.76 -1.66 3.56
CA ALA A 250 -5.23 -0.35 3.16
C ALA A 250 -6.34 0.67 2.87
N PHE A 251 -7.45 0.26 2.25
CA PHE A 251 -8.60 1.14 2.06
C PHE A 251 -9.19 1.56 3.40
N THR A 252 -9.36 0.62 4.32
CA THR A 252 -9.85 0.90 5.68
C THR A 252 -8.93 1.85 6.42
N ALA A 253 -7.61 1.65 6.32
CA ALA A 253 -6.61 2.53 6.90
C ALA A 253 -6.68 3.96 6.30
N ALA A 254 -6.86 4.07 4.98
CA ALA A 254 -7.04 5.36 4.32
C ALA A 254 -8.33 6.06 4.76
N VAL A 255 -9.45 5.33 4.90
CA VAL A 255 -10.73 5.85 5.41
C VAL A 255 -10.62 6.28 6.87
N LEU A 256 -10.03 5.44 7.73
CA LEU A 256 -9.75 5.74 9.14
C LEU A 256 -8.91 7.01 9.27
N GLY A 257 -7.89 7.16 8.42
CA GLY A 257 -7.05 8.34 8.36
C GLY A 257 -7.72 9.58 7.79
N GLY A 258 -8.73 9.42 6.95
CA GLY A 258 -9.35 10.46 6.12
C GLY A 258 -8.78 10.43 4.69
N ILE A 259 -9.58 9.93 3.74
CA ILE A 259 -9.11 9.74 2.36
C ILE A 259 -8.77 11.10 1.73
N GLY A 260 -7.63 11.16 1.05
CA GLY A 260 -7.08 12.38 0.44
C GLY A 260 -6.11 13.15 1.34
N ASN A 261 -6.04 12.84 2.64
CA ASN A 261 -5.03 13.38 3.55
C ASN A 261 -3.86 12.39 3.72
N LEU A 262 -2.68 12.75 3.19
CA LEU A 262 -1.49 11.90 3.20
C LEU A 262 -1.04 11.52 4.62
N ARG A 263 -1.06 12.46 5.55
CA ARG A 263 -0.65 12.23 6.95
C ARG A 263 -1.69 11.38 7.68
N GLY A 264 -2.97 11.67 7.43
CA GLY A 264 -4.08 10.89 7.95
C GLY A 264 -3.97 9.42 7.58
N ALA A 265 -3.79 9.12 6.28
CA ALA A 265 -3.66 7.76 5.79
C ALA A 265 -2.46 6.98 6.39
N PHE A 266 -1.35 7.67 6.66
CA PHE A 266 -0.18 7.07 7.31
C PHE A 266 -0.49 6.62 8.75
N TYR A 267 -1.03 7.52 9.58
CA TYR A 267 -1.40 7.19 10.95
C TYR A 267 -2.60 6.22 11.01
N GLY A 268 -3.51 6.29 10.04
CA GLY A 268 -4.60 5.33 9.88
C GLY A 268 -4.09 3.91 9.61
N GLY A 269 -3.04 3.75 8.80
CA GLY A 269 -2.37 2.47 8.58
C GLY A 269 -1.75 1.89 9.86
N ILE A 270 -1.01 2.72 10.60
CA ILE A 270 -0.42 2.32 11.88
C ILE A 270 -1.50 1.90 12.89
N ALA A 271 -2.54 2.71 13.04
CA ALA A 271 -3.65 2.43 13.96
C ALA A 271 -4.36 1.13 13.58
N LEU A 272 -4.68 0.93 12.29
CA LEU A 272 -5.35 -0.28 11.82
C LEU A 272 -4.47 -1.53 12.02
N GLY A 273 -3.19 -1.46 11.69
CA GLY A 273 -2.27 -2.60 11.87
C GLY A 273 -2.09 -3.01 13.33
N MET A 274 -2.03 -2.04 14.25
CA MET A 274 -2.03 -2.32 15.69
C MET A 274 -3.35 -2.98 16.11
N LEU A 275 -4.49 -2.39 15.75
CA LEU A 275 -5.81 -2.94 16.09
C LEU A 275 -5.99 -4.36 15.56
N GLU A 276 -5.63 -4.62 14.30
CA GLU A 276 -5.71 -5.95 13.69
C GLU A 276 -4.80 -6.95 14.41
N GLN A 277 -3.57 -6.57 14.76
CA GLN A 277 -2.64 -7.47 15.41
C GLN A 277 -3.10 -7.84 16.83
N PHE A 278 -3.58 -6.87 17.61
CA PHE A 278 -4.13 -7.13 18.94
C PHE A 278 -5.45 -7.93 18.87
N ALA A 279 -6.35 -7.60 17.95
CA ALA A 279 -7.58 -8.35 17.75
C ALA A 279 -7.31 -9.80 17.33
N SER A 280 -6.36 -10.01 16.41
CA SER A 280 -5.93 -11.34 15.98
C SER A 280 -5.33 -12.16 17.12
N ALA A 281 -4.65 -11.54 18.08
CA ALA A 281 -4.10 -12.23 19.24
C ALA A 281 -5.20 -12.71 20.21
N ILE A 282 -6.30 -11.95 20.35
CA ILE A 282 -7.39 -12.24 21.30
C ILE A 282 -8.42 -13.20 20.69
N LEU A 283 -8.80 -12.94 19.44
CA LEU A 283 -9.90 -13.61 18.72
C LEU A 283 -9.40 -14.77 17.84
N GLY A 284 -8.12 -14.76 17.47
CA GLY A 284 -7.51 -15.69 16.52
C GLY A 284 -7.31 -15.09 15.12
N SER A 285 -6.40 -15.66 14.34
CA SER A 285 -6.00 -15.14 13.02
C SER A 285 -7.12 -15.12 11.97
N GLN A 286 -8.14 -15.97 12.13
CA GLN A 286 -9.31 -16.01 11.24
C GLN A 286 -10.16 -14.75 11.33
N TRP A 287 -10.06 -14.00 12.43
CA TRP A 287 -10.84 -12.78 12.68
C TRP A 287 -10.19 -11.51 12.14
N LYS A 288 -9.00 -11.60 11.53
CA LYS A 288 -8.29 -10.44 10.97
C LYS A 288 -9.15 -9.63 10.00
N ALA A 289 -9.67 -10.29 8.96
CA ALA A 289 -10.50 -9.65 7.95
C ALA A 289 -11.79 -9.05 8.54
N VAL A 290 -12.44 -9.78 9.47
CA VAL A 290 -13.65 -9.31 10.15
C VAL A 290 -13.36 -8.05 10.96
N THR A 291 -12.25 -8.02 11.71
CA THR A 291 -11.83 -6.87 12.51
C THR A 291 -11.65 -5.64 11.64
N VAL A 292 -10.93 -5.77 10.52
CA VAL A 292 -10.70 -4.68 9.57
C VAL A 292 -12.03 -4.14 9.03
N PHE A 293 -12.93 -5.02 8.57
CA PHE A 293 -14.24 -4.62 8.08
C PHE A 293 -15.12 -3.96 9.15
N THR A 294 -15.11 -4.48 10.38
CA THR A 294 -15.83 -3.87 11.49
C THR A 294 -15.32 -2.46 11.77
N VAL A 295 -14.00 -2.26 11.80
CA VAL A 295 -13.40 -0.93 11.97
C VAL A 295 -13.84 0.00 10.84
N LEU A 296 -13.84 -0.47 9.59
CA LEU A 296 -14.33 0.31 8.45
C LEU A 296 -15.78 0.79 8.66
N VAL A 297 -16.68 -0.13 9.00
CA VAL A 297 -18.11 0.18 9.22
C VAL A 297 -18.28 1.18 10.37
N VAL A 298 -17.59 0.97 11.49
CA VAL A 298 -17.66 1.85 12.66
C VAL A 298 -17.16 3.25 12.31
N VAL A 299 -16.04 3.37 11.60
CA VAL A 299 -15.51 4.68 11.16
C VAL A 299 -16.50 5.38 10.24
N LEU A 300 -17.06 4.69 9.26
CA LEU A 300 -18.01 5.29 8.34
C LEU A 300 -19.31 5.75 9.03
N LEU A 301 -19.74 5.04 10.08
CA LEU A 301 -20.94 5.39 10.85
C LEU A 301 -20.73 6.62 11.73
N PHE A 302 -19.59 6.71 12.43
CA PHE A 302 -19.37 7.77 13.43
C PHE A 302 -18.53 8.95 12.91
N LYS A 303 -17.63 8.72 11.96
CA LYS A 303 -16.72 9.75 11.44
C LYS A 303 -16.42 9.51 9.95
N PRO A 304 -17.39 9.75 9.04
CA PRO A 304 -17.27 9.43 7.61
C PRO A 304 -16.13 10.18 6.89
N ASN A 305 -15.67 11.31 7.43
CA ASN A 305 -14.51 12.04 6.91
C ASN A 305 -13.17 11.49 7.43
N GLY A 306 -13.17 10.46 8.28
CA GLY A 306 -11.97 9.92 8.93
C GLY A 306 -11.41 10.83 10.02
N LEU A 307 -10.31 10.40 10.64
CA LEU A 307 -9.72 11.08 11.80
C LEU A 307 -9.17 12.46 11.46
N PHE A 308 -8.56 12.61 10.28
CA PHE A 308 -7.88 13.83 9.81
C PHE A 308 -8.49 14.42 8.53
N GLY A 309 -9.69 14.01 8.12
CA GLY A 309 -10.34 14.60 6.95
C GLY A 309 -10.80 16.03 7.21
N GLU A 310 -10.54 16.91 6.26
CA GLU A 310 -11.11 18.26 6.27
C GLU A 310 -12.62 18.16 6.04
N ALA A 311 -13.41 18.83 6.86
CA ALA A 311 -14.83 18.97 6.60
C ALA A 311 -14.98 19.63 5.24
N VAL A 312 -15.69 18.98 4.31
CA VAL A 312 -16.03 19.57 3.02
C VAL A 312 -16.72 20.90 3.33
N GLN A 313 -16.01 21.99 3.11
CA GLN A 313 -16.57 23.32 3.23
C GLN A 313 -17.58 23.40 2.09
N GLN A 314 -18.85 23.15 2.43
CA GLN A 314 -19.96 23.38 1.53
C GLN A 314 -19.80 24.82 1.04
N THR A 315 -19.44 24.97 -0.23
CA THR A 315 -19.71 26.21 -0.94
C THR A 315 -21.20 26.43 -0.80
N ARG A 316 -21.56 27.38 0.07
CA ARG A 316 -22.90 27.95 0.14
C ARG A 316 -23.22 28.39 -1.28
N THR A 317 -24.17 27.69 -1.90
CA THR A 317 -24.94 28.18 -3.04
C THR A 317 -25.58 29.51 -2.69
#